data_AF-A0A847XZQ0-F1
#
_entry.id   AF-A0A847XZQ0-F1
#
_cell.length_a   1.000
_cell.length_b   1.000
_cell.length_c   1.000
_cell.angle_alpha   90.00
_cell.angle_beta   90.00
_cell.angle_gamma   90.00
#
_symmetry.space_group_name_H-M   'P 1'
#
loop_
_entity.id
_entity.type
_entity.pdbx_description
1 polymer ?
#
loop_
_entity_poly.entity_id
_entity_poly.type
_entity_poly.pdbx_seq_one_letter_code
_entity_poly.pdbx_strand_id
1 'polypeptide(L)'
;MKITNARDLLDPGQSAIVFFTHGQDFHIDNLGEGETGSWILNPDLVRKVDKVIVYLRDEMRRINHVYMGNFHSLRKGERSRRWIVRFTGMTELGTTGVHWLEFGNGSTAPVNYVENA
;
A
#
# COMPACT_ATOMS: atom_id res chain seq x y z
N MET A 1 -13.02 -11.34 -8.77
CA MET A 1 -13.01 -9.88 -8.98
C MET A 1 -11.80 -9.54 -9.83
N LYS A 2 -11.93 -8.67 -10.84
CA LYS A 2 -10.77 -8.21 -11.62
C LYS A 2 -10.25 -6.93 -10.96
N ILE A 3 -9.06 -6.98 -10.36
CA ILE A 3 -8.45 -5.83 -9.69
C ILE A 3 -7.72 -5.00 -10.74
N THR A 4 -8.22 -3.81 -11.04
CA THR A 4 -7.62 -2.92 -12.07
C THR A 4 -7.16 -1.58 -11.53
N ASN A 5 -7.73 -1.11 -10.42
CA ASN A 5 -7.43 0.18 -9.82
C ASN A 5 -7.49 0.08 -8.29
N ALA A 6 -6.60 0.81 -7.59
CA ALA A 6 -6.60 0.87 -6.14
C ALA A 6 -7.87 1.55 -5.56
N ARG A 7 -8.46 2.51 -6.28
CA ARG A 7 -9.65 3.26 -5.85
C ARG A 7 -10.89 2.36 -5.73
N ASP A 8 -11.02 1.39 -6.63
CA ASP A 8 -12.14 0.45 -6.66
C ASP A 8 -12.15 -0.51 -5.46
N LEU A 9 -11.05 -0.53 -4.67
CA LEU A 9 -10.92 -1.35 -3.47
C LEU A 9 -11.46 -0.65 -2.21
N LEU A 10 -11.78 0.63 -2.30
CA LEU A 10 -12.19 1.47 -1.17
C LEU A 10 -13.70 1.64 -1.13
N ASP A 11 -14.27 1.62 0.08
CA ASP A 11 -15.66 2.03 0.27
C ASP A 11 -15.81 3.55 0.00
N PRO A 12 -17.02 4.04 -0.33
CA PRO A 12 -17.26 5.48 -0.48
C PRO A 12 -16.84 6.26 0.77
N GLY A 13 -16.10 7.36 0.55
CA GLY A 13 -15.52 8.20 1.59
C GLY A 13 -14.21 7.70 2.19
N GLN A 14 -13.74 6.50 1.85
CA GLN A 14 -12.44 6.00 2.33
C GLN A 14 -11.27 6.52 1.48
N SER A 15 -10.12 6.60 2.13
CA SER A 15 -8.85 6.96 1.55
C SER A 15 -7.77 5.94 1.88
N ALA A 16 -6.75 5.86 1.01
CA ALA A 16 -5.65 4.95 1.19
C ALA A 16 -4.32 5.55 0.78
N ILE A 17 -3.27 5.02 1.41
CA ILE A 17 -1.91 5.07 0.88
C ILE A 17 -1.61 3.75 0.16
N VAL A 18 -1.10 3.85 -1.06
CA VAL A 18 -0.74 2.74 -1.94
C VAL A 18 0.77 2.64 -2.03
N PHE A 19 1.32 1.47 -1.73
CA PHE A 19 2.75 1.19 -1.84
C PHE A 19 3.02 0.23 -3.00
N PHE A 20 3.93 0.60 -3.89
CA PHE A 20 4.53 -0.32 -4.86
C PHE A 20 5.87 -0.83 -4.31
N THR A 21 5.99 -2.14 -4.14
CA THR A 21 7.20 -2.77 -3.60
C THR A 21 7.51 -4.09 -4.29
N HIS A 22 8.80 -4.47 -4.28
CA HIS A 22 9.25 -5.82 -4.63
C HIS A 22 9.39 -6.74 -3.40
N GLY A 23 8.91 -6.28 -2.24
CA GLY A 23 8.84 -7.06 -1.00
C GLY A 23 9.98 -6.83 -0.02
N GLN A 24 11.01 -6.05 -0.38
CA GLN A 24 12.07 -5.68 0.58
C GLN A 24 11.45 -4.88 1.73
N ASP A 25 11.76 -5.31 2.96
CA ASP A 25 11.30 -4.71 4.22
C ASP A 25 9.76 -4.62 4.35
N PHE A 26 9.01 -5.37 3.55
CA PHE A 26 7.57 -5.54 3.71
C PHE A 26 7.31 -6.82 4.50
N HIS A 27 6.70 -6.67 5.67
CA HIS A 27 6.46 -7.78 6.58
C HIS A 27 5.00 -7.79 7.01
N ILE A 28 4.39 -8.96 6.92
CA ILE A 28 3.06 -9.26 7.47
C ILE A 28 3.25 -10.50 8.37
N ASP A 29 2.73 -10.46 9.58
CA ASP A 29 2.71 -11.61 10.49
C ASP A 29 1.45 -12.46 10.31
N ASN A 30 1.35 -13.55 11.08
CA ASN A 30 0.23 -14.49 10.99
C ASN A 30 -1.11 -13.90 11.47
N LEU A 31 -1.12 -12.71 12.09
CA LEU A 31 -2.31 -11.99 12.52
C LEU A 31 -2.73 -10.90 11.52
N GLY A 32 -1.99 -10.75 10.42
CA GLY A 32 -2.21 -9.68 9.45
C GLY A 32 -1.74 -8.32 9.95
N GLU A 33 -0.96 -8.27 11.02
CA GLU A 33 -0.25 -7.06 11.43
C GLU A 33 1.10 -6.98 10.73
N GLY A 34 1.63 -5.77 10.63
CA GLY A 34 2.93 -5.63 10.01
C GLY A 34 3.31 -4.20 9.73
N GLU A 35 4.31 -4.08 8.87
CA GLU A 35 4.83 -2.81 8.45
C GLU A 35 5.34 -2.82 7.01
N THR A 36 5.31 -1.63 6.42
CA THR A 36 5.95 -1.36 5.15
C THR A 36 7.44 -1.06 5.35
N GLY A 37 8.18 -0.99 4.26
CA GLY A 37 9.57 -0.52 4.30
C GLY A 37 9.71 0.97 4.67
N SER A 38 10.90 1.52 4.41
CA SER A 38 11.23 2.91 4.75
C SER A 38 10.98 3.86 3.58
N TRP A 39 9.94 4.69 3.65
CA TRP A 39 9.47 5.52 2.54
C TRP A 39 9.57 7.02 2.81
N ILE A 40 9.79 7.83 1.76
CA ILE A 40 9.67 9.29 1.86
C ILE A 40 8.18 9.64 1.78
N LEU A 41 7.61 10.10 2.90
CA LEU A 41 6.17 10.36 3.04
C LEU A 41 5.92 11.75 3.61
N ASN A 42 4.74 12.30 3.32
CA ASN A 42 4.18 13.42 4.07
C ASN A 42 3.38 12.87 5.26
N PRO A 43 3.88 12.97 6.51
CA PRO A 43 3.23 12.37 7.67
C PRO A 43 1.82 12.89 7.93
N ASP A 44 1.52 14.14 7.55
CA ASP A 44 0.21 14.75 7.78
C ASP A 44 -0.85 14.25 6.81
N LEU A 45 -0.44 13.79 5.62
CA LEU A 45 -1.34 13.09 4.69
C LEU A 45 -1.55 11.64 5.13
N VAL A 46 -0.47 10.94 5.49
CA VAL A 46 -0.56 9.51 5.88
C VAL A 46 -1.45 9.31 7.09
N ARG A 47 -1.38 10.20 8.10
CA ARG A 47 -2.21 10.06 9.30
C ARG A 47 -3.71 10.21 9.08
N LYS A 48 -4.12 10.66 7.89
CA LYS A 48 -5.54 10.86 7.53
C LYS A 48 -6.11 9.70 6.71
N VAL A 49 -5.28 8.73 6.31
CA VAL A 49 -5.76 7.62 5.48
C VAL A 49 -6.41 6.53 6.33
N ASP A 50 -7.40 5.86 5.76
CA ASP A 50 -8.10 4.75 6.41
C ASP A 50 -7.39 3.42 6.16
N LYS A 51 -6.89 3.25 4.94
CA LYS A 51 -6.37 1.98 4.44
C LYS A 51 -4.91 2.06 3.99
N VAL A 52 -4.25 0.91 4.03
CA VAL A 52 -2.96 0.68 3.41
C VAL A 52 -3.15 -0.36 2.32
N ILE A 53 -2.84 0.00 1.08
CA ILE A 53 -2.85 -0.91 -0.06
C ILE A 53 -1.41 -1.19 -0.45
N VAL A 54 -1.07 -2.46 -0.66
CA VAL A 54 0.27 -2.87 -1.11
C VAL A 54 0.15 -3.62 -2.42
N TYR A 55 0.76 -3.06 -3.46
CA TYR A 55 1.06 -3.74 -4.69
C TYR A 55 2.44 -4.39 -4.55
N LEU A 56 2.46 -5.72 -4.43
CA LEU A 56 3.67 -6.51 -4.32
C LEU A 56 3.98 -7.16 -5.68
N ARG A 57 5.12 -6.76 -6.25
CA ARG A 57 5.64 -7.30 -7.50
C ARG A 57 6.45 -8.57 -7.24
N ASP A 58 5.92 -9.72 -7.63
CA ASP A 58 6.69 -10.97 -7.68
C ASP A 58 7.34 -11.11 -9.07
N GLU A 59 8.61 -10.74 -9.18
CA GLU A 59 9.38 -10.82 -10.44
C GLU A 59 9.62 -12.27 -10.89
N MET A 60 9.71 -13.23 -9.97
CA MET A 60 9.97 -14.63 -10.32
C MET A 60 8.75 -15.25 -10.97
N ARG A 61 7.57 -15.01 -10.41
CA ARG A 61 6.30 -15.56 -10.92
C ARG A 61 5.65 -14.67 -11.97
N ARG A 62 6.14 -13.43 -12.13
CA ARG A 62 5.54 -12.38 -12.97
C ARG A 62 4.08 -12.11 -12.61
N ILE A 63 3.79 -12.20 -11.31
CA ILE A 63 2.47 -11.96 -10.73
C ILE A 63 2.57 -10.73 -9.84
N ASN A 64 1.52 -9.90 -9.83
CA ASN A 64 1.42 -8.79 -8.91
C ASN A 64 0.33 -9.08 -7.90
N HIS A 65 0.70 -9.18 -6.64
CA HIS A 65 -0.23 -9.41 -5.55
C HIS A 65 -0.72 -8.08 -5.00
N VAL A 66 -2.00 -8.00 -4.66
CA VAL A 66 -2.62 -6.82 -4.07
C VAL A 66 -3.11 -7.16 -2.68
N TYR A 67 -2.58 -6.45 -1.70
CA TYR A 67 -2.97 -6.57 -0.30
C TYR A 67 -3.67 -5.30 0.17
N MET A 68 -4.57 -5.44 1.14
CA MET A 68 -5.18 -4.31 1.82
C MET A 68 -5.32 -4.57 3.31
N GLY A 69 -5.01 -3.57 4.12
CA GLY A 69 -5.20 -3.55 5.56
C GLY A 69 -5.62 -2.17 6.06
N ASN A 70 -5.82 -2.06 7.36
CA ASN A 70 -6.14 -0.80 8.02
C ASN A 70 -4.86 -0.04 8.35
N PHE A 71 -4.85 1.27 8.13
CA PHE A 71 -3.80 2.11 8.68
C PHE A 71 -3.82 2.03 10.21
N HIS A 72 -2.65 1.85 10.83
CA HIS A 72 -2.55 1.74 12.28
C HIS A 72 -1.68 2.86 12.87
N SER A 73 -0.43 2.98 12.41
CA SER A 73 0.46 4.04 12.91
C SER A 73 1.58 4.37 11.93
N LEU A 74 2.22 5.52 12.18
CA LEU A 74 3.36 6.00 11.41
C LEU A 74 4.58 6.12 12.33
N ARG A 75 5.64 5.38 12.01
CA ARG A 75 6.90 5.40 12.76
C ARG A 75 7.98 6.11 11.95
N LYS A 76 8.76 6.98 12.59
CA LYS A 76 9.90 7.63 11.94
C LYS A 76 11.01 6.60 11.73
N GLY A 77 11.54 6.52 10.51
CA GLY A 77 12.70 5.68 10.20
C GLY A 77 14.00 6.28 10.75
N GLU A 78 15.03 5.46 10.86
CA GLU A 78 16.36 5.87 11.35
C GLU A 78 17.02 6.92 10.45
N ARG A 79 16.76 6.86 9.14
CA ARG A 79 17.25 7.84 8.15
C ARG A 79 16.33 9.04 8.07
N SER A 80 16.90 10.25 8.02
CA SER A 80 16.12 11.49 8.00
C SER A 80 15.11 11.52 6.84
N ARG A 81 13.89 11.97 7.15
CA ARG A 81 12.73 12.10 6.23
C ARG A 81 12.09 10.80 5.73
N ARG A 82 12.47 9.63 6.24
CA ARG A 82 11.77 8.38 5.94
C ARG A 82 10.84 7.94 7.07
N TRP A 83 9.76 7.28 6.70
CA TRP A 83 8.72 6.81 7.59
C TRP A 83 8.34 5.38 7.23
N ILE A 84 7.92 4.64 8.25
CA ILE A 84 7.44 3.26 8.19
C ILE A 84 5.97 3.30 8.56
N VAL A 85 5.11 2.72 7.71
CA VAL A 85 3.68 2.61 7.98
C VAL A 85 3.41 1.25 8.58
N ARG A 86 2.78 1.24 9.77
CA ARG A 86 2.24 0.02 10.37
C ARG A 86 0.78 -0.12 10.04
N PHE A 87 0.35 -1.37 9.87
CA PHE A 87 -1.02 -1.72 9.51
C PHE A 87 -1.51 -2.92 10.33
N THR A 88 -2.82 -3.14 10.30
CA THR A 88 -3.49 -4.31 10.90
C THR A 88 -4.50 -4.90 9.92
N GLY A 89 -4.85 -6.17 10.10
CA GLY A 89 -5.86 -6.85 9.28
C GLY A 89 -5.50 -6.88 7.79
N MET A 90 -4.20 -6.96 7.46
CA MET A 90 -3.73 -7.07 6.09
C MET A 90 -4.18 -8.40 5.49
N THR A 91 -4.85 -8.34 4.35
CA THR A 91 -5.36 -9.51 3.62
C THR A 91 -4.99 -9.41 2.15
N GLU A 92 -4.69 -10.54 1.51
CA GLU A 92 -4.51 -10.59 0.06
C GLU A 92 -5.89 -10.56 -0.62
N LEU A 93 -6.13 -9.54 -1.44
CA LEU A 93 -7.38 -9.41 -2.20
C LEU A 93 -7.32 -10.18 -3.53
N GLY A 94 -6.11 -10.48 -4.00
CA GLY A 94 -5.83 -11.27 -5.19
C GLY A 94 -4.70 -10.70 -6.01
N THR A 95 -4.68 -11.04 -7.30
CA THR A 95 -3.61 -10.66 -8.22
C THR A 95 -4.11 -9.71 -9.31
N THR A 96 -3.23 -8.84 -9.81
CA THR A 96 -3.51 -7.97 -10.96
C THR A 96 -2.47 -8.14 -12.07
N GLY A 97 -2.91 -8.04 -13.32
CA GLY A 97 -2.04 -7.92 -14.51
C GLY A 97 -1.78 -6.47 -14.93
N VAL A 98 -2.42 -5.50 -14.26
CA VAL A 98 -2.31 -4.08 -14.59
C VAL A 98 -0.98 -3.54 -14.09
N HIS A 99 -0.33 -2.68 -14.89
CA HIS A 99 0.93 -2.05 -14.50
C HIS A 99 0.70 -1.10 -13.31
N TRP A 100 1.66 -1.01 -12.40
CA TRP A 100 1.50 -0.26 -11.15
C TRP A 100 1.18 1.23 -11.36
N LEU A 101 1.70 1.84 -12.44
CA LEU A 101 1.35 3.21 -12.84
C LEU A 101 -0.15 3.36 -13.06
N GLU A 102 -0.78 2.43 -13.78
CA GLU A 102 -2.21 2.45 -14.05
C GLU A 102 -3.02 2.10 -12.80
N PHE A 103 -2.53 1.13 -12.00
CA PHE A 103 -3.18 0.71 -10.76
C PHE A 103 -3.25 1.84 -9.71
N GLY A 104 -2.18 2.63 -9.59
CA GLY A 104 -2.00 3.70 -8.60
C GLY A 104 -2.41 5.09 -9.08
N ASN A 105 -3.28 5.19 -10.09
CA ASN A 105 -3.80 6.46 -10.62
C ASN A 105 -2.76 7.34 -11.36
N GLY A 106 -1.84 6.72 -12.10
CA GLY A 106 -0.93 7.37 -13.05
C GLY A 106 0.34 8.00 -12.46
N SER A 107 0.55 7.90 -11.15
CA SER A 107 1.71 8.52 -10.51
C SER A 107 2.99 7.70 -10.69
N THR A 108 4.10 8.38 -10.96
CA THR A 108 5.44 7.80 -11.10
C THR A 108 6.17 7.62 -9.76
N ALA A 109 5.57 8.02 -8.65
CA ALA A 109 6.10 7.74 -7.32
C ALA A 109 5.71 6.31 -6.89
N PRO A 110 6.61 5.55 -6.24
CA PRO A 110 6.30 4.22 -5.72
C PRO A 110 5.35 4.25 -4.52
N VAL A 111 4.90 5.44 -4.10
CA VAL A 111 3.91 5.64 -3.05
C VAL A 111 2.90 6.69 -3.51
N ASN A 112 1.61 6.35 -3.43
CA ASN A 112 0.51 7.17 -3.93
C ASN A 112 -0.60 7.28 -2.90
N TYR A 113 -1.38 8.37 -3.00
CA TYR A 113 -2.58 8.58 -2.19
C TYR A 113 -3.79 8.50 -3.11
N VAL A 114 -4.80 7.78 -2.69
CA VAL A 114 -6.04 7.61 -3.44
C VAL A 114 -7.23 7.73 -2.49
N GLU A 115 -8.35 8.18 -3.04
CA GLU A 115 -9.62 8.32 -2.31
C GLU A 115 -10.78 7.86 -3.21
N ASN A 116 -11.82 7.33 -2.59
CA ASN A 116 -13.09 7.07 -3.25
C ASN A 116 -14.10 8.12 -2.78
N ALA A 117 -14.36 9.12 -3.64
CA ALA A 117 -15.20 10.27 -3.33
C ALA A 117 -16.65 10.05 -3.78
#